data_AF-A0A7X6DGX6-F1
#
_entry.id   AF-A0A7X6DGX6-F1
#
_cell.length_a   1.000
_cell.length_b   1.000
_cell.length_c   1.000
_cell.angle_alpha   90.00
_cell.angle_beta   90.00
_cell.angle_gamma   90.00
#
_symmetry.space_group_name_H-M   'P 1'
#
loop_
_entity.id
_entity.type
_entity.pdbx_description
1 polymer ?
#
loop_
_entity_poly.entity_id
_entity_poly.type
_entity_poly.pdbx_seq_one_letter_code
_entity_poly.pdbx_strand_id
1 'polypeptide(L)'
;MARLASLSSPVTGARASNVNYLGAHRCRRNFELFYPEGFADETYLVAERAHKERAHLEWQAELGPIEFRKLLARGEFRRIADIAVRVEARTNLLFSFEKMALRDALRTPAGARLFATELYAFLWGRGTQQRKFDDWVQAVADLPRPRARVLTWPIVTVFGFLARPDRHLFLKPMVTRRAARHYGFDLEYACEPCWPVYRSLLTFAAIVRRDLERKPGFQPRDMIDLQSFIWVQGSPEYES
;
A
#
# COMPACT_ATOMS: atom_id res chain seq x y z
N MET A 1 17.37 4.05 24.02
CA MET A 1 18.22 4.03 22.81
C MET A 1 17.94 2.74 22.02
N ALA A 2 16.89 2.74 21.19
CA ALA A 2 16.48 1.57 20.43
C ALA A 2 17.33 1.43 19.15
N ARG A 3 17.97 0.27 18.98
CA ARG A 3 18.78 -0.08 17.81
C ARG A 3 17.87 -0.22 16.57
N LEU A 4 18.25 0.49 15.50
CA LEU A 4 17.77 0.27 14.14
C LEU A 4 18.05 -1.19 13.75
N ALA A 5 16.99 -1.97 13.54
CA ALA A 5 17.09 -3.29 12.95
C ALA A 5 17.40 -3.12 11.45
N SER A 6 18.66 -3.34 11.08
CA SER A 6 19.11 -3.37 9.69
C SER A 6 18.41 -4.51 8.96
N LEU A 7 17.67 -4.19 7.89
CA LEU A 7 17.13 -5.17 6.96
C LEU A 7 18.29 -5.75 6.13
N SER A 8 18.82 -6.91 6.55
CA SER A 8 19.73 -7.71 5.74
C SER A 8 18.97 -8.90 5.16
N SER A 9 18.46 -8.72 3.95
CA SER A 9 18.14 -9.81 3.03
C SER A 9 18.31 -9.28 1.62
N PRO A 10 19.38 -9.67 0.90
CA PRO A 10 19.55 -9.27 -0.48
C PRO A 10 18.52 -10.04 -1.30
N VAL A 11 17.55 -9.32 -1.87
CA VAL A 11 16.72 -9.87 -2.94
C VAL A 11 17.59 -9.93 -4.20
N THR A 12 18.46 -10.94 -4.27
CA THR A 12 19.19 -11.33 -5.47
C THR A 12 18.23 -12.09 -6.38
N GLY A 13 17.51 -11.36 -7.24
CA GLY A 13 16.59 -12.03 -8.16
C GLY A 13 15.63 -11.15 -8.98
N ALA A 14 16.02 -9.95 -9.38
CA ALA A 14 15.43 -9.27 -10.53
C ALA A 14 16.55 -8.43 -11.15
N ARG A 15 16.99 -8.81 -12.36
CA ARG A 15 18.09 -8.10 -13.04
C ARG A 15 17.70 -6.62 -13.18
N ALA A 16 18.57 -5.74 -12.71
CA ALA A 16 18.49 -4.29 -12.88
C ALA A 16 18.69 -3.83 -14.34
N SER A 17 18.40 -4.69 -15.32
CA SER A 17 18.65 -4.48 -16.75
C SER A 17 17.52 -3.75 -17.48
N ASN A 18 16.39 -3.49 -16.83
CA ASN A 18 15.18 -2.97 -17.50
C ASN A 18 14.79 -1.55 -17.06
N VAL A 19 15.61 -0.83 -16.30
CA VAL A 19 15.30 0.58 -15.97
C VAL A 19 15.84 1.46 -17.08
N ASN A 20 14.94 2.09 -17.84
CA ASN A 20 15.34 3.17 -18.74
C ASN A 20 15.76 4.37 -17.88
N TYR A 21 17.06 4.60 -17.72
CA TYR A 21 17.61 5.68 -16.90
C TYR A 21 17.07 7.08 -17.28
N LEU A 22 16.65 7.28 -18.53
CA LEU A 22 15.98 8.52 -18.96
C LEU A 22 14.59 8.66 -18.33
N GLY A 23 13.83 7.56 -18.19
CA GLY A 23 12.52 7.52 -17.54
C GLY A 23 12.63 7.87 -16.05
N ALA A 24 13.53 7.20 -15.33
CA ALA A 24 13.80 7.47 -13.92
C ALA A 24 14.20 8.94 -13.67
N HIS A 25 15.09 9.49 -14.51
CA HIS A 25 15.50 10.89 -14.42
C HIS A 25 14.33 11.86 -14.67
N ARG A 26 13.49 11.59 -15.69
CA ARG A 26 12.30 12.40 -15.98
C ARG A 26 11.30 12.38 -14.83
N CYS A 27 11.01 11.20 -14.27
CA CYS A 27 10.09 11.08 -13.14
C CYS A 27 10.58 11.85 -11.91
N ARG A 28 11.88 11.78 -11.62
CA ARG A 28 12.46 12.56 -10.52
C ARG A 28 12.35 14.07 -10.78
N ARG A 29 12.70 14.53 -11.99
CA ARG A 29 12.52 15.95 -12.37
C ARG A 29 11.06 16.39 -12.27
N ASN A 30 10.11 15.56 -12.70
CA ASN A 30 8.69 15.86 -12.57
C ASN A 30 8.29 16.03 -11.10
N PHE A 31 8.74 15.15 -10.22
CA PHE A 31 8.50 15.30 -8.78
C PHE A 31 9.14 16.59 -8.22
N GLU A 32 10.36 16.91 -8.63
CA GLU A 32 11.08 18.15 -8.25
C GLU A 32 10.35 19.43 -8.70
N LEU A 33 9.62 19.39 -9.83
CA LEU A 33 8.86 20.55 -10.30
C LEU A 33 7.70 20.92 -9.36
N PHE A 34 7.03 19.90 -8.80
CA PHE A 34 5.94 20.12 -7.85
C PHE A 34 6.45 20.28 -6.41
N TYR A 35 7.55 19.61 -6.06
CA TYR A 35 8.13 19.59 -4.71
C TYR A 35 9.66 19.80 -4.77
N PRO A 36 10.12 21.06 -4.84
CA PRO A 36 11.54 21.39 -4.96
C PRO A 36 12.42 20.81 -3.84
N GLU A 37 11.90 20.70 -2.62
CA GLU A 37 12.61 20.11 -1.48
C GLU A 37 12.37 18.59 -1.32
N GLY A 38 11.80 17.96 -2.34
CA GLY A 38 11.56 16.51 -2.37
C GLY A 38 10.58 16.08 -1.29
N PHE A 39 10.97 15.11 -0.45
CA PHE A 39 10.08 14.59 0.61
C PHE A 39 10.06 15.46 1.88
N ALA A 40 10.93 16.47 1.95
CA ALA A 40 10.94 17.45 3.04
C ALA A 40 10.03 18.66 2.75
N ASP A 41 9.58 18.82 1.50
CA ASP A 41 8.76 19.95 1.06
C ASP A 41 7.45 20.05 1.85
N GLU A 42 7.15 21.24 2.39
CA GLU A 42 5.96 21.45 3.22
C GLU A 42 4.66 21.17 2.46
N THR A 43 4.61 21.52 1.17
CA THR A 43 3.45 21.26 0.32
C THR A 43 3.25 19.78 0.12
N TYR A 44 4.34 19.03 -0.11
CA TYR A 44 4.31 17.56 -0.17
C TYR A 44 3.78 16.94 1.13
N LEU A 45 4.31 17.39 2.27
CA LEU A 45 3.95 16.86 3.58
C LEU A 45 2.45 17.02 3.84
N VAL A 46 1.89 18.19 3.53
CA VAL A 46 0.46 18.48 3.74
C VAL A 46 -0.41 17.76 2.71
N ALA A 47 -0.09 17.85 1.42
CA ALA A 47 -0.93 17.35 0.34
C ALA A 47 -0.94 15.81 0.28
N GLU A 48 0.24 15.19 0.34
CA GLU A 48 0.38 13.77 -0.01
C GLU A 48 0.65 12.86 1.20
N ARG A 49 1.32 13.34 2.25
CA ARG A 49 1.78 12.48 3.36
C ARG A 49 0.90 12.53 4.60
N ALA A 50 0.55 13.72 5.09
CA ALA A 50 0.00 13.92 6.45
C ALA A 50 -1.26 13.10 6.71
N HIS A 51 -2.18 13.00 5.75
CA HIS A 51 -3.41 12.22 5.93
C HIS A 51 -3.15 10.70 5.98
N LYS A 52 -2.20 10.18 5.18
CA LYS A 52 -1.79 8.76 5.18
C LYS A 52 -1.05 8.41 6.48
N GLU A 53 -0.17 9.30 6.94
CA GLU A 53 0.58 9.13 8.19
C GLU A 53 -0.33 9.17 9.42
N ARG A 54 -1.29 10.10 9.49
CA ARG A 54 -2.30 10.12 10.56
C ARG A 54 -3.12 8.83 10.60
N ALA A 55 -3.54 8.32 9.45
CA ALA A 55 -4.26 7.05 9.38
C ALA A 55 -3.39 5.87 9.85
N HIS A 56 -2.09 5.85 9.50
CA HIS A 56 -1.14 4.86 10.02
C HIS A 56 -0.98 4.95 11.54
N LEU A 57 -0.84 6.15 12.10
CA LEU A 57 -0.70 6.35 13.55
C LEU A 57 -1.96 5.92 14.31
N GLU A 58 -3.14 6.26 13.79
CA GLU A 58 -4.41 5.78 14.35
C GLU A 58 -4.52 4.25 14.27
N TRP A 59 -4.12 3.66 13.14
CA TRP A 59 -4.04 2.22 13.01
C TRP A 59 -3.15 1.61 14.09
N GLN A 60 -1.95 2.14 14.34
CA GLN A 60 -1.08 1.62 15.40
C GLN A 60 -1.70 1.75 16.79
N ALA A 61 -2.39 2.86 17.06
CA ALA A 61 -2.99 3.13 18.36
C ALA A 61 -4.18 2.19 18.66
N GLU A 62 -5.08 1.97 17.71
CA GLU A 62 -6.32 1.23 17.93
C GLU A 62 -6.29 -0.21 17.41
N LEU A 63 -5.47 -0.48 16.40
CA LEU A 63 -5.41 -1.75 15.68
C LEU A 63 -3.97 -2.23 15.44
N GLY A 64 -3.04 -1.79 16.30
CA GLY A 64 -1.67 -2.29 16.34
C GLY A 64 -1.60 -3.79 16.68
N PRO A 65 -0.45 -4.45 16.50
CA PRO A 65 -0.34 -5.92 16.58
C PRO A 65 -0.79 -6.53 17.91
N ILE A 66 -0.59 -5.80 19.02
CA ILE A 66 -0.97 -6.25 20.36
C ILE A 66 -2.48 -6.13 20.55
N GLU A 67 -3.05 -4.96 20.23
CA GLU A 67 -4.48 -4.71 20.43
C GLU A 67 -5.33 -5.53 19.48
N PHE A 68 -4.93 -5.63 18.20
CA PHE A 68 -5.58 -6.49 17.22
C PHE A 68 -5.64 -7.94 17.73
N ARG A 69 -4.53 -8.49 18.25
CA ARG A 69 -4.52 -9.85 18.81
C ARG A 69 -5.47 -10.01 19.99
N LYS A 70 -5.57 -9.03 20.88
CA LYS A 70 -6.52 -9.06 22.02
C LYS A 70 -7.96 -9.06 21.54
N LEU A 71 -8.31 -8.20 20.59
CA LEU A 71 -9.64 -8.13 20.00
C LEU A 71 -10.02 -9.45 19.32
N LEU A 72 -9.08 -10.08 18.59
CA LEU A 72 -9.29 -11.41 18.00
C LEU A 72 -9.54 -12.48 19.05
N ALA A 73 -8.75 -12.50 20.13
CA ALA A 73 -8.92 -13.47 21.21
C ALA A 73 -10.27 -13.33 21.93
N ARG A 74 -10.83 -12.10 21.98
CA ARG A 74 -12.16 -11.82 22.54
C ARG A 74 -13.30 -12.03 21.55
N GLY A 75 -13.01 -12.36 20.29
CA GLY A 75 -14.03 -12.49 19.24
C GLY A 75 -14.67 -11.16 18.83
N GLU A 76 -14.02 -10.02 19.10
CA GLU A 76 -14.51 -8.66 18.76
C GLU A 76 -14.30 -8.34 17.26
N PHE A 77 -14.65 -9.26 16.36
CA PHE A 77 -14.40 -9.18 14.91
C PHE A 77 -15.06 -7.96 14.27
N ARG A 78 -16.30 -7.65 14.68
CA ARG A 78 -17.04 -6.49 14.17
C ARG A 78 -16.32 -5.19 14.49
N ARG A 79 -15.78 -5.07 15.71
CA ARG A 79 -15.02 -3.91 16.16
C ARG A 79 -13.73 -3.72 15.36
N ILE A 80 -13.01 -4.80 15.08
CA ILE A 80 -11.82 -4.79 14.21
C ILE A 80 -12.19 -4.24 12.82
N ALA A 81 -13.24 -4.79 12.21
CA ALA A 81 -13.73 -4.34 10.91
C ALA A 81 -14.14 -2.86 10.91
N ASP A 82 -14.85 -2.42 11.95
CA ASP A 82 -15.27 -1.01 12.08
C ASP A 82 -14.09 -0.05 12.24
N ILE A 83 -13.10 -0.40 13.07
CA ILE A 83 -11.88 0.40 13.22
C ILE A 83 -11.14 0.48 11.88
N ALA A 84 -10.94 -0.65 11.19
CA ALA A 84 -10.23 -0.69 9.92
C ALA A 84 -10.92 0.18 8.84
N VAL A 85 -12.24 0.05 8.68
CA VAL A 85 -13.03 0.86 7.74
C VAL A 85 -13.01 2.35 8.13
N ARG A 86 -13.11 2.66 9.42
CA ARG A 86 -13.08 4.06 9.90
C ARG A 86 -11.72 4.72 9.64
N VAL A 87 -10.62 4.02 9.90
CA VAL A 87 -9.26 4.51 9.61
C VAL A 87 -9.07 4.72 8.11
N GLU A 88 -9.47 3.75 7.28
CA GLU A 88 -9.42 3.89 5.82
C GLU A 88 -10.27 5.08 5.35
N ALA A 89 -11.47 5.27 5.91
CA ALA A 89 -12.40 6.32 5.50
C ALA A 89 -11.84 7.74 5.69
N ARG A 90 -10.87 7.94 6.61
CA ARG A 90 -10.15 9.21 6.80
C ARG A 90 -9.10 9.49 5.72
N THR A 91 -8.90 8.56 4.80
CA THR A 91 -8.02 8.71 3.63
C THR A 91 -8.82 8.87 2.34
N ASN A 92 -8.15 9.35 1.30
CA ASN A 92 -8.66 9.45 -0.07
C ASN A 92 -8.21 8.28 -0.97
N LEU A 93 -7.77 7.16 -0.37
CA LEU A 93 -7.17 6.05 -1.10
C LEU A 93 -8.20 5.22 -1.88
N LEU A 94 -9.27 4.75 -1.21
CA LEU A 94 -10.35 4.01 -1.87
C LEU A 94 -11.41 4.95 -2.47
N PHE A 95 -11.96 4.55 -3.62
CA PHE A 95 -13.11 5.23 -4.20
C PHE A 95 -14.40 4.93 -3.41
N SER A 96 -15.41 5.81 -3.53
CA SER A 96 -16.69 5.67 -2.81
C SER A 96 -17.37 4.32 -3.03
N PHE A 97 -17.32 3.77 -4.25
CA PHE A 97 -17.91 2.47 -4.55
C PHE A 97 -17.15 1.31 -3.87
N GLU A 98 -15.82 1.40 -3.74
CA GLU A 98 -15.00 0.40 -3.04
C GLU A 98 -15.29 0.45 -1.52
N LYS A 99 -15.39 1.66 -0.96
CA LYS A 99 -15.78 1.87 0.45
C LYS A 99 -17.16 1.29 0.74
N MET A 100 -18.12 1.48 -0.18
CA MET A 100 -19.45 0.89 -0.06
C MET A 100 -19.43 -0.63 -0.14
N ALA A 101 -18.74 -1.19 -1.14
CA ALA A 101 -18.64 -2.64 -1.33
C ALA A 101 -18.01 -3.33 -0.11
N LEU A 102 -16.92 -2.76 0.42
CA LEU A 102 -16.25 -3.27 1.60
C LEU A 102 -17.16 -3.24 2.84
N ARG A 103 -17.80 -2.09 3.10
CA ARG A 103 -18.71 -1.95 4.26
C ARG A 103 -19.90 -2.92 4.18
N ASP A 104 -20.48 -3.10 3.00
CA ASP A 104 -21.58 -4.04 2.79
C ASP A 104 -21.13 -5.49 3.03
N ALA A 105 -19.92 -5.85 2.60
CA ALA A 105 -19.34 -7.18 2.82
C ALA A 105 -19.06 -7.49 4.30
N LEU A 106 -18.61 -6.48 5.05
CA LEU A 106 -18.27 -6.59 6.48
C LEU A 106 -19.46 -6.47 7.43
N ARG A 107 -20.68 -6.26 6.90
CA ARG A 107 -21.90 -6.13 7.70
C ARG A 107 -22.30 -7.45 8.38
N THR A 108 -21.98 -8.59 7.76
CA THR A 108 -22.32 -9.89 8.32
C THR A 108 -21.29 -10.32 9.39
N PRO A 109 -21.70 -11.03 10.46
CA PRO A 109 -20.75 -11.56 11.44
C PRO A 109 -19.68 -12.47 10.82
N ALA A 110 -20.07 -13.29 9.83
CA ALA A 110 -19.15 -14.16 9.10
C ALA A 110 -18.12 -13.36 8.29
N GLY A 111 -18.55 -12.34 7.55
CA GLY A 111 -17.66 -11.47 6.77
C GLY A 111 -16.69 -10.69 7.66
N ALA A 112 -17.16 -10.12 8.77
CA ALA A 112 -16.31 -9.43 9.73
C ALA A 112 -15.27 -10.38 10.36
N ARG A 113 -15.66 -11.61 10.71
CA ARG A 113 -14.75 -12.62 11.26
C ARG A 113 -13.68 -13.05 10.26
N LEU A 114 -14.07 -13.36 9.02
CA LEU A 114 -13.15 -13.73 7.95
C LEU A 114 -12.13 -12.61 7.71
N PHE A 115 -12.63 -11.39 7.50
CA PHE A 115 -11.78 -10.21 7.31
C PHE A 115 -10.80 -9.99 8.46
N ALA A 116 -11.28 -9.97 9.71
CA ALA A 116 -10.43 -9.71 10.86
C ALA A 116 -9.34 -10.77 11.04
N THR A 117 -9.69 -12.05 10.86
CA THR A 117 -8.76 -13.16 11.05
C THR A 117 -7.68 -13.15 9.97
N GLU A 118 -8.09 -13.08 8.71
CA GLU A 118 -7.18 -13.17 7.56
C GLU A 118 -6.34 -11.90 7.39
N LEU A 119 -6.88 -10.73 7.75
CA LEU A 119 -6.10 -9.50 7.75
C LEU A 119 -4.97 -9.55 8.78
N TYR A 120 -5.22 -10.09 9.97
CA TYR A 120 -4.16 -10.27 10.96
C TYR A 120 -3.08 -11.25 10.48
N ALA A 121 -3.52 -12.37 9.88
CA ALA A 121 -2.61 -13.37 9.31
C ALA A 121 -1.75 -12.77 8.20
N PHE A 122 -2.33 -11.94 7.32
CA PHE A 122 -1.60 -11.22 6.28
C PHE A 122 -0.49 -10.32 6.86
N LEU A 123 -0.86 -9.47 7.82
CA LEU A 123 0.00 -8.43 8.39
C LEU A 123 1.11 -8.99 9.31
N TRP A 124 0.76 -9.90 10.21
CA TRP A 124 1.67 -10.39 11.27
C TRP A 124 1.71 -11.91 11.41
N GLY A 125 0.99 -12.66 10.58
CA GLY A 125 1.05 -14.11 10.56
C GLY A 125 2.42 -14.64 10.14
N ARG A 126 2.61 -15.93 10.39
CA ARG A 126 3.80 -16.69 10.01
C ARG A 126 3.68 -17.17 8.56
N GLY A 127 4.81 -17.50 7.94
CA GLY A 127 4.87 -18.01 6.57
C GLY A 127 5.49 -17.03 5.57
N THR A 128 5.56 -17.47 4.32
CA THR A 128 6.11 -16.66 3.22
C THR A 128 5.18 -15.50 2.87
N GLN A 129 5.72 -14.41 2.35
CA GLN A 129 4.90 -13.25 1.92
C GLN A 129 3.88 -13.65 0.85
N GLN A 130 4.28 -14.55 -0.06
CA GLN A 130 3.39 -15.10 -1.08
C GLN A 130 2.16 -15.76 -0.47
N ARG A 131 2.36 -16.76 0.39
CA ARG A 131 1.26 -17.50 1.01
C ARG A 131 0.31 -16.58 1.75
N LYS A 132 0.86 -15.67 2.57
CA LYS A 132 0.05 -14.69 3.32
C LYS A 132 -0.76 -13.77 2.41
N PHE A 133 -0.21 -13.36 1.27
CA PHE A 133 -0.91 -12.52 0.31
C PHE A 133 -1.97 -13.31 -0.46
N ASP A 134 -1.67 -14.53 -0.88
CA ASP A 134 -2.62 -15.40 -1.58
C ASP A 134 -3.81 -15.77 -0.67
N ASP A 135 -3.54 -16.14 0.59
CA ASP A 135 -4.57 -16.41 1.61
C ASP A 135 -5.45 -15.16 1.83
N TRP A 136 -4.85 -13.97 1.88
CA TRP A 136 -5.57 -12.70 1.99
C TRP A 136 -6.44 -12.38 0.77
N VAL A 137 -5.90 -12.56 -0.43
CA VAL A 137 -6.64 -12.38 -1.69
C VAL A 137 -7.86 -13.31 -1.73
N GLN A 138 -7.67 -14.57 -1.33
CA GLN A 138 -8.74 -15.56 -1.25
C GLN A 138 -9.80 -15.14 -0.22
N ALA A 139 -9.38 -14.69 0.97
CA ALA A 139 -10.30 -14.19 1.99
C ALA A 139 -11.16 -13.02 1.49
N VAL A 140 -10.56 -12.06 0.79
CA VAL A 140 -11.28 -10.93 0.19
C VAL A 140 -12.21 -11.40 -0.94
N ALA A 141 -11.84 -12.44 -1.68
CA ALA A 141 -12.69 -13.05 -2.69
C ALA A 141 -13.93 -13.72 -2.08
N ASP A 142 -13.78 -14.37 -0.93
CA ASP A 142 -14.82 -15.11 -0.22
C ASP A 142 -15.76 -14.22 0.61
N LEU A 143 -15.42 -12.94 0.78
CA LEU A 143 -16.30 -11.98 1.42
C LEU A 143 -17.66 -11.88 0.68
N PRO A 144 -18.78 -11.73 1.40
CA PRO A 144 -20.09 -11.58 0.79
C PRO A 144 -20.14 -10.45 -0.23
N ARG A 145 -20.69 -10.72 -1.42
CA ARG A 145 -20.76 -9.77 -2.55
C ARG A 145 -22.19 -9.33 -2.84
N PRO A 146 -22.86 -8.57 -1.97
CA PRO A 146 -24.28 -8.27 -2.13
C PRO A 146 -24.59 -7.37 -3.32
N ARG A 147 -23.63 -6.54 -3.78
CA ARG A 147 -23.88 -5.51 -4.82
C ARG A 147 -22.72 -5.23 -5.78
N ALA A 148 -21.46 -5.39 -5.35
CA ALA A 148 -20.29 -5.00 -6.12
C ALA A 148 -19.10 -5.93 -5.87
N ARG A 149 -18.12 -5.91 -6.79
CA ARG A 149 -16.87 -6.68 -6.67
C ARG A 149 -16.01 -6.09 -5.54
N VAL A 150 -15.83 -6.85 -4.47
CA VAL A 150 -14.94 -6.50 -3.35
C VAL A 150 -13.48 -6.84 -3.66
N LEU A 151 -13.25 -7.83 -4.54
CA LEU A 151 -11.91 -8.24 -4.94
C LEU A 151 -11.32 -7.26 -5.98
N THR A 152 -10.72 -6.17 -5.48
CA THR A 152 -9.98 -5.17 -6.26
C THR A 152 -8.59 -4.94 -5.67
N TRP A 153 -7.65 -4.50 -6.52
CA TRP A 153 -6.30 -4.15 -6.08
C TRP A 153 -6.24 -3.10 -4.96
N PRO A 154 -7.03 -2.00 -5.00
CA PRO A 154 -7.05 -1.05 -3.90
C PRO A 154 -7.48 -1.68 -2.57
N ILE A 155 -8.57 -2.47 -2.55
CA ILE A 155 -9.06 -3.11 -1.32
C ILE A 155 -8.02 -4.10 -0.76
N VAL A 156 -7.40 -4.91 -1.61
CA VAL A 156 -6.41 -5.90 -1.19
C VAL A 156 -5.15 -5.25 -0.61
N THR A 157 -4.76 -4.06 -1.08
CA THR A 157 -3.47 -3.45 -0.72
C THR A 157 -3.57 -2.31 0.30
N VAL A 158 -4.75 -1.70 0.48
CA VAL A 158 -4.91 -0.52 1.37
C VAL A 158 -4.61 -0.84 2.83
N PHE A 159 -5.10 -1.95 3.37
CA PHE A 159 -4.90 -2.27 4.79
C PHE A 159 -3.46 -2.64 5.10
N GLY A 160 -2.80 -3.36 4.18
CA GLY A 160 -1.35 -3.58 4.24
C GLY A 160 -0.58 -2.27 4.33
N PHE A 161 -0.89 -1.35 3.42
CA PHE A 161 -0.24 -0.05 3.32
C PHE A 161 -0.46 0.82 4.57
N LEU A 162 -1.69 0.87 5.11
CA LEU A 162 -2.00 1.65 6.31
C LEU A 162 -1.41 1.03 7.57
N ALA A 163 -1.43 -0.30 7.71
CA ALA A 163 -0.95 -0.98 8.89
C ALA A 163 0.59 -1.06 8.96
N ARG A 164 1.23 -1.22 7.80
CA ARG A 164 2.66 -1.56 7.66
C ARG A 164 3.24 -0.86 6.41
N PRO A 165 3.31 0.48 6.40
CA PRO A 165 3.95 1.23 5.32
C PRO A 165 5.46 0.96 5.26
N ASP A 166 6.05 0.29 6.25
CA ASP A 166 7.42 -0.23 6.19
C ASP A 166 7.58 -1.42 5.20
N ARG A 167 6.48 -2.07 4.80
CA ARG A 167 6.50 -3.31 4.01
C ARG A 167 5.59 -3.32 2.80
N HIS A 168 4.39 -2.76 2.92
CA HIS A 168 3.35 -2.91 1.92
C HIS A 168 3.14 -1.61 1.16
N LEU A 169 2.98 -1.72 -0.15
CA LEU A 169 2.63 -0.62 -1.04
C LEU A 169 1.16 -0.72 -1.46
N PHE A 170 0.48 0.42 -1.55
CA PHE A 170 -0.87 0.54 -2.10
C PHE A 170 -0.83 0.59 -3.64
N LEU A 171 -1.65 -0.23 -4.30
CA LEU A 171 -1.75 -0.28 -5.76
C LEU A 171 -3.05 0.36 -6.23
N LYS A 172 -2.94 1.46 -6.98
CA LYS A 172 -4.06 2.04 -7.74
C LYS A 172 -3.86 1.77 -9.23
N PRO A 173 -4.66 0.89 -9.86
CA PRO A 173 -4.33 0.31 -11.17
C PRO A 173 -3.89 1.29 -12.26
N MET A 174 -4.70 2.32 -12.55
CA MET A 174 -4.41 3.24 -13.66
C MET A 174 -3.18 4.10 -13.40
N VAL A 175 -3.10 4.70 -12.21
CA VAL A 175 -2.00 5.55 -11.78
C VAL A 175 -0.69 4.76 -11.76
N THR A 176 -0.68 3.58 -11.13
CA THR A 176 0.51 2.75 -11.01
C THR A 176 1.01 2.26 -12.37
N ARG A 177 0.11 1.87 -13.29
CA ARG A 177 0.50 1.45 -14.65
C ARG A 177 1.11 2.61 -15.45
N ARG A 178 0.53 3.80 -15.37
CA ARG A 178 1.06 4.98 -16.06
C ARG A 178 2.43 5.39 -15.49
N ALA A 179 2.55 5.41 -14.17
CA ALA A 179 3.81 5.69 -13.49
C ALA A 179 4.91 4.69 -13.87
N ALA A 180 4.60 3.39 -13.90
CA ALA A 180 5.55 2.36 -14.34
C ALA A 180 6.02 2.60 -15.78
N ARG A 181 5.09 2.91 -16.70
CA ARG A 181 5.43 3.25 -18.09
C ARG A 181 6.33 4.49 -18.20
N HIS A 182 6.01 5.58 -17.49
CA HIS A 182 6.84 6.79 -17.48
C HIS A 182 8.24 6.53 -16.93
N TYR A 183 8.34 5.71 -15.88
CA TYR A 183 9.60 5.30 -15.28
C TYR A 183 10.40 4.34 -16.18
N GLY A 184 9.75 3.71 -17.16
CA GLY A 184 10.34 2.69 -18.02
C GLY A 184 10.43 1.32 -17.37
N PHE A 185 9.55 1.02 -16.41
CA PHE A 185 9.42 -0.28 -15.76
C PHE A 185 8.26 -1.07 -16.37
N ASP A 186 8.49 -2.31 -16.77
CA ASP A 186 7.44 -3.20 -17.27
C ASP A 186 6.70 -3.86 -16.11
N LEU A 187 5.60 -3.24 -15.70
CA LEU A 187 4.69 -3.82 -14.73
C LEU A 187 3.77 -4.79 -15.47
N GLU A 188 4.05 -6.10 -15.37
CA GLU A 188 3.25 -7.21 -15.88
C GLU A 188 1.84 -7.24 -15.23
N TYR A 189 1.00 -6.25 -15.52
CA TYR A 189 -0.23 -6.01 -14.79
C TYR A 189 -1.32 -7.02 -15.17
N ALA A 190 -1.93 -7.64 -14.16
CA ALA A 190 -3.18 -8.37 -14.25
C ALA A 190 -4.30 -7.64 -13.49
N CYS A 191 -5.52 -7.65 -14.03
CA CYS A 191 -6.68 -7.00 -13.40
C CYS A 191 -7.05 -7.65 -12.05
N GLU A 192 -6.89 -8.96 -11.95
CA GLU A 192 -7.18 -9.72 -10.73
C GLU A 192 -5.98 -9.69 -9.77
N PRO A 193 -6.19 -9.37 -8.48
CA PRO A 193 -5.15 -9.40 -7.47
C PRO A 193 -4.45 -10.77 -7.40
N CYS A 194 -3.13 -10.79 -7.54
CA CYS A 194 -2.34 -12.00 -7.46
C CYS A 194 -0.89 -11.71 -7.05
N TRP A 195 -0.23 -12.68 -6.42
CA TRP A 195 1.12 -12.48 -5.89
C TRP A 195 2.17 -12.03 -6.93
N PRO A 196 2.25 -12.58 -8.16
CA PRO A 196 3.29 -12.18 -9.12
C PRO A 196 3.29 -10.67 -9.41
N VAL A 197 2.12 -10.09 -9.60
CA VAL A 197 1.95 -8.64 -9.85
C VAL A 197 2.30 -7.83 -8.61
N TYR A 198 1.86 -8.28 -7.42
CA TYR A 198 2.18 -7.59 -6.17
C TYR A 198 3.68 -7.62 -5.86
N ARG A 199 4.35 -8.75 -6.10
CA ARG A 199 5.81 -8.86 -6.01
C ARG A 199 6.51 -7.95 -7.02
N SER A 200 6.00 -7.87 -8.24
CA SER A 200 6.53 -6.94 -9.25
C SER A 200 6.38 -5.49 -8.82
N LEU A 201 5.25 -5.13 -8.20
CA LEU A 201 5.03 -3.81 -7.61
C LEU A 201 6.03 -3.50 -6.49
N LEU A 202 6.24 -4.42 -5.55
CA LEU A 202 7.23 -4.22 -4.47
C LEU A 202 8.66 -4.11 -5.02
N THR A 203 8.97 -4.85 -6.08
CA THR A 203 10.24 -4.75 -6.80
C THR A 203 10.40 -3.38 -7.45
N PHE A 204 9.35 -2.88 -8.11
CA PHE A 204 9.32 -1.53 -8.67
C PHE A 204 9.57 -0.46 -7.59
N ALA A 205 8.90 -0.58 -6.44
CA ALA A 205 9.09 0.32 -5.30
C ALA A 205 10.54 0.33 -4.78
N ALA A 206 11.17 -0.85 -4.69
CA ALA A 206 12.56 -0.99 -4.26
C ALA A 206 13.56 -0.36 -5.25
N ILE A 207 13.31 -0.49 -6.56
CA ILE A 207 14.09 0.17 -7.61
C ILE A 207 13.97 1.69 -7.47
N VAL A 208 12.73 2.21 -7.38
CA VAL A 208 12.47 3.64 -7.21
C VAL A 208 13.19 4.18 -5.97
N ARG A 209 13.07 3.49 -4.82
CA ARG A 209 13.78 3.85 -3.59
C ARG A 209 15.28 4.01 -3.81
N ARG A 210 15.93 2.99 -4.37
CA ARG A 210 17.38 2.98 -4.61
C ARG A 210 17.83 4.11 -5.53
N ASP A 211 16.99 4.50 -6.49
CA ASP A 211 17.31 5.56 -7.44
C ASP A 211 17.10 6.96 -6.85
N LEU A 212 16.11 7.12 -5.96
CA LEU A 212 15.83 8.38 -5.27
C LEU A 212 16.86 8.66 -4.15
N GLU A 213 17.29 7.64 -3.41
CA GLU A 213 18.25 7.78 -2.29
C GLU A 213 19.61 8.36 -2.71
N ARG A 214 19.94 8.32 -4.02
CA ARG A 214 21.16 8.91 -4.58
C ARG A 214 21.17 10.44 -4.54
N LYS A 215 20.02 11.09 -4.34
CA LYS A 215 19.89 12.56 -4.29
C LYS A 215 19.53 13.02 -2.86
N PRO A 216 20.27 13.96 -2.26
CA PRO A 216 19.87 14.60 -1.00
C PRO A 216 18.46 15.20 -1.07
N GLY A 217 17.65 15.00 -0.03
CA GLY A 217 16.24 15.46 0.03
C GLY A 217 15.22 14.48 -0.57
N PHE A 218 15.69 13.43 -1.24
CA PHE A 218 14.86 12.42 -1.92
C PHE A 218 14.92 11.05 -1.23
N GLN A 219 15.36 10.97 0.02
CA GLN A 219 15.35 9.72 0.79
C GLN A 219 13.91 9.42 1.28
N PRO A 220 13.22 8.41 0.71
CA PRO A 220 11.87 8.08 1.14
C PRO A 220 11.91 7.39 2.51
N ARG A 221 11.09 7.85 3.46
CA ARG A 221 11.00 7.28 4.81
C ARG A 221 10.44 5.86 4.80
N ASP A 222 9.45 5.61 3.96
CA ASP A 222 8.62 4.40 3.97
C ASP A 222 7.93 4.23 2.61
N MET A 223 6.97 3.30 2.52
CA MET A 223 6.15 3.11 1.32
C MET A 223 5.16 4.25 1.10
N ILE A 224 4.88 5.11 2.07
CA ILE A 224 4.02 6.30 1.86
C ILE A 224 4.73 7.25 0.90
N ASP A 225 6.01 7.54 1.15
CA ASP A 225 6.81 8.40 0.27
C ASP A 225 6.93 7.80 -1.14
N LEU A 226 7.14 6.49 -1.25
CA LEU A 226 7.20 5.80 -2.54
C LEU A 226 5.85 5.78 -3.27
N GLN A 227 4.75 5.56 -2.55
CA GLN A 227 3.41 5.58 -3.11
C GLN A 227 3.07 6.96 -3.65
N SER A 228 3.38 8.02 -2.90
CA SER A 228 3.16 9.40 -3.32
C SER A 228 4.03 9.77 -4.52
N PHE A 229 5.31 9.35 -4.55
CA PHE A 229 6.15 9.52 -5.73
C PHE A 229 5.52 8.88 -6.98
N ILE A 230 5.08 7.61 -6.87
CA ILE A 230 4.40 6.88 -7.94
C ILE A 230 3.09 7.59 -8.34
N TRP A 231 2.36 8.15 -7.37
CA TRP A 231 1.13 8.89 -7.62
C TRP A 231 1.37 10.10 -8.52
N VAL A 232 2.34 10.95 -8.18
CA VAL A 232 2.71 12.15 -8.96
C VAL A 232 3.06 11.82 -10.41
N GLN A 233 3.64 10.63 -10.68
CA GLN A 233 3.97 10.24 -12.05
C GLN A 233 2.77 9.75 -12.87
N GLY A 234 1.70 9.31 -12.23
CA GLY A 234 0.59 8.62 -12.89
C GLY A 234 -0.76 9.31 -12.77
N SER A 235 -0.92 10.24 -11.84
CA SER A 235 -2.18 10.94 -11.59
C SER A 235 -2.38 12.07 -12.61
N PRO A 236 -3.60 12.22 -13.17
CA PRO A 236 -3.95 13.36 -14.02
C PRO A 236 -3.78 14.72 -13.31
N GLU A 237 -3.85 14.74 -11.99
CA GLU A 237 -3.69 15.97 -11.17
C GLU A 237 -2.30 16.61 -11.29
N TYR A 238 -1.31 15.82 -11.75
CA TYR A 238 0.08 16.23 -11.91
C TYR A 238 0.53 16.16 -13.38
N GLU A 239 -0.42 16.23 -14.32
CA GLU A 239 -0.09 16.44 -15.73
C GLU A 239 0.47 17.85 -15.92
N SER A 240 1.70 17.92 -16.45
CA SER A 240 2.34 19.14 -16.92
C SER A 240 2.38 19.19 -18.45
#